data_AF-A0A6I9SEP2-F1
#
_entry.id   AF-A0A6I9SEP2-F1
#
_cell.length_a   1.000
_cell.length_b   1.000
_cell.length_c   1.000
_cell.angle_alpha   90.00
_cell.angle_beta   90.00
_cell.angle_gamma   90.00
#
_symmetry.space_group_name_H-M   'P 1'
#
loop_
_entity.id
_entity.type
_entity.pdbx_description
1 polymer ?
#
loop_
_entity_poly.entity_id
_entity_poly.type
_entity_poly.pdbx_seq_one_letter_code
_entity_poly.pdbx_strand_id
1 'polypeptide(L)'
;MRERKIPRDRVVVATKVTGPSGQMTWIRGGPKSLDANNILEAIDNSLLRLSLDYIDLYQIHWPDRYVPMFGETEYDPSRQYASVAIEEQLGALGKAVDAGKIRYIGLSNETPYGVMKFNRLAENIRLNSNLVSLQNSYNLLCRNFDSALAECCHHERISLLAYSPMAMGILSGKYYSLGGGPSDARLNLFRGRYSEGESRYNLSNPILKSAVQEYADIAVKYGLSPASLSIAFVLKHPLVASALFGATKAWQLREVLQASKIHLTMEIIAEINKVHARYPNPCP
;
A
#
# COMPACT_ATOMS: atom_id res chain seq x y z
N MET A 1 20.73 -5.65 -8.49
CA MET A 1 21.73 -4.61 -8.14
C MET A 1 23.15 -5.10 -8.39
N ARG A 2 23.56 -6.25 -7.82
CA ARG A 2 24.89 -6.85 -8.01
C ARG A 2 25.25 -7.09 -9.48
N GLU A 3 24.39 -7.81 -10.22
CA GLU A 3 24.62 -8.07 -11.66
C GLU A 3 24.75 -6.80 -12.50
N ARG A 4 23.93 -5.78 -12.20
CA ARG A 4 23.94 -4.48 -12.88
C ARG A 4 24.99 -3.51 -12.32
N LYS A 5 25.82 -3.93 -11.36
CA LYS A 5 26.84 -3.13 -10.67
C LYS A 5 26.33 -1.75 -10.19
N ILE A 6 25.07 -1.70 -9.74
CA ILE A 6 24.48 -0.46 -9.18
C ILE A 6 24.98 -0.32 -7.75
N PRO A 7 25.62 0.80 -7.38
CA PRO A 7 26.01 1.08 -5.98
C PRO A 7 24.83 0.97 -5.02
N ARG A 8 25.06 0.33 -3.86
CA ARG A 8 23.99 0.02 -2.88
C ARG A 8 23.31 1.27 -2.31
N ASP A 9 24.07 2.35 -2.15
CA ASP A 9 23.62 3.65 -1.66
C ASP A 9 22.75 4.44 -2.66
N ARG A 10 22.67 4.01 -3.92
CA ARG A 10 21.83 4.63 -4.97
C ARG A 10 20.42 4.04 -5.06
N VAL A 11 20.10 3.01 -4.28
CA VAL A 11 18.80 2.33 -4.32
C VAL A 11 18.22 2.27 -2.92
N VAL A 12 16.99 2.74 -2.76
CA VAL A 12 16.22 2.53 -1.53
C VAL A 12 15.53 1.18 -1.63
N VAL A 13 15.91 0.25 -0.76
CA VAL A 13 15.30 -1.08 -0.66
C VAL A 13 14.34 -1.08 0.51
N ALA A 14 13.07 -1.32 0.21
CA ALA A 14 12.03 -1.50 1.21
C ALA A 14 11.49 -2.93 1.17
N THR A 15 11.33 -3.56 2.33
CA THR A 15 10.65 -4.86 2.46
C THR A 15 9.83 -4.89 3.75
N LYS A 16 9.14 -6.01 4.01
CA LYS A 16 8.14 -6.10 5.08
C LYS A 16 8.19 -7.42 5.84
N VAL A 17 7.82 -7.37 7.11
CA VAL A 17 7.40 -8.54 7.90
C VAL A 17 5.87 -8.64 7.87
N THR A 18 5.35 -9.83 7.61
CA THR A 18 3.90 -10.09 7.59
C THR A 18 3.33 -10.12 9.00
N GLY A 19 2.12 -9.57 9.17
CA GLY A 19 1.31 -9.85 10.35
C GLY A 19 0.87 -11.33 10.41
N PRO A 20 0.02 -11.69 11.38
CA PRO A 20 -0.58 -13.01 11.49
C PRO A 20 -1.18 -13.46 10.15
N SER A 21 -0.78 -14.66 9.70
CA SER A 21 -1.16 -15.25 8.42
C SER A 21 -1.11 -16.77 8.49
N GLY A 22 -1.64 -17.36 9.56
CA GLY A 22 -1.54 -18.81 9.83
C GLY A 22 -2.00 -19.73 8.70
N GLN A 23 -2.83 -19.24 7.77
CA GLN A 23 -3.27 -19.97 6.57
C GLN A 23 -2.28 -19.88 5.40
N MET A 24 -1.42 -18.88 5.36
CA MET A 24 -0.39 -18.68 4.33
C MET A 24 0.89 -19.44 4.69
N THR A 25 0.84 -20.76 4.63
CA THR A 25 1.93 -21.65 5.09
C THR A 25 3.25 -21.49 4.32
N TRP A 26 3.22 -20.93 3.11
CA TRP A 26 4.41 -20.60 2.32
C TRP A 26 5.21 -19.41 2.88
N ILE A 27 4.66 -18.67 3.86
CA ILE A 27 5.34 -17.58 4.55
C ILE A 27 5.82 -18.13 5.89
N ARG A 28 7.10 -18.48 6.05
CA ARG A 28 7.67 -18.95 7.35
C ARG A 28 6.78 -19.99 8.09
N GLY A 29 6.13 -20.91 7.35
CA GLY A 29 5.24 -21.92 7.95
C GLY A 29 3.88 -21.40 8.43
N GLY A 30 3.50 -20.16 8.11
CA GLY A 30 2.27 -19.50 8.56
C GLY A 30 2.47 -18.78 9.90
N PRO A 31 3.11 -17.59 9.94
CA PRO A 31 3.33 -16.85 11.17
C PRO A 31 2.00 -16.56 11.86
N LYS A 32 1.95 -16.80 13.16
CA LYS A 32 0.74 -16.57 13.97
C LYS A 32 0.70 -15.20 14.62
N SER A 33 1.85 -14.50 14.63
CA SER A 33 2.10 -13.29 15.42
C SER A 33 3.26 -12.48 14.83
N LEU A 34 3.33 -11.20 15.21
CA LEU A 34 4.45 -10.28 15.07
C LEU A 34 5.24 -10.18 16.38
N ASP A 35 5.50 -11.31 17.03
CA ASP A 35 6.38 -11.32 18.19
C ASP A 35 7.84 -11.01 17.81
N ALA A 36 8.67 -10.73 18.81
CA ALA A 36 10.05 -10.34 18.57
C ALA A 36 10.84 -11.38 17.77
N ASN A 37 10.58 -12.68 17.98
CA ASN A 37 11.27 -13.75 17.26
C ASN A 37 10.88 -13.76 15.78
N ASN A 38 9.58 -13.69 15.48
CA ASN A 38 9.09 -13.63 14.11
C ASN A 38 9.62 -12.42 13.34
N ILE A 39 9.69 -11.25 13.99
CA ILE A 39 10.23 -10.03 13.37
C ILE A 39 11.72 -10.19 13.05
N LEU A 40 12.54 -10.62 14.02
CA LEU A 40 13.98 -10.75 13.84
C LEU A 40 14.33 -11.84 12.81
N GLU A 41 13.66 -12.99 12.86
CA GLU A 41 13.83 -14.06 11.88
C GLU A 41 13.43 -13.59 10.46
N ALA A 42 12.33 -12.84 10.33
CA ALA A 42 11.89 -12.31 9.05
C ALA A 42 12.88 -11.30 8.44
N ILE A 43 13.54 -10.49 9.28
CA ILE A 43 14.59 -9.55 8.86
C ILE A 43 15.79 -10.34 8.32
N ASP A 44 16.30 -11.30 9.08
CA ASP A 44 17.48 -12.08 8.71
C ASP A 44 17.26 -12.88 7.43
N ASN A 45 16.12 -13.54 7.33
CA ASN A 45 15.72 -14.24 6.11
C ASN A 45 15.53 -13.30 4.92
N SER A 46 15.12 -12.05 5.13
CA SER A 46 15.00 -11.06 4.05
C SER A 46 16.35 -10.57 3.58
N LEU A 47 17.26 -10.24 4.49
CA LEU A 47 18.64 -9.85 4.18
C LEU A 47 19.37 -10.95 3.40
N LEU A 48 19.22 -12.21 3.84
CA LEU A 48 19.79 -13.36 3.15
C LEU A 48 19.27 -13.49 1.70
N ARG A 49 17.95 -13.48 1.50
CA ARG A 49 17.35 -13.59 0.15
C ARG A 49 17.68 -12.42 -0.76
N LEU A 50 17.75 -11.20 -0.20
CA LEU A 50 18.12 -10.00 -0.96
C LEU A 50 19.63 -9.90 -1.18
N SER A 51 20.42 -10.70 -0.45
CA SER A 51 21.88 -10.61 -0.42
C SER A 51 22.34 -9.19 -0.10
N LEU A 52 21.83 -8.64 0.99
CA LEU A 52 22.12 -7.28 1.49
C LEU A 52 22.53 -7.34 2.95
N ASP A 53 23.39 -6.40 3.37
CA ASP A 53 23.78 -6.24 4.77
C ASP A 53 22.78 -5.38 5.56
N TYR A 54 22.04 -4.52 4.86
CA TYR A 54 21.01 -3.67 5.45
C TYR A 54 19.83 -3.38 4.51
N ILE A 55 18.67 -3.09 5.11
CA ILE A 55 17.44 -2.64 4.43
C ILE A 55 17.21 -1.16 4.78
N ASP A 56 16.86 -0.33 3.79
CA ASP A 56 16.63 1.10 4.04
C ASP A 56 15.33 1.31 4.82
N LEU A 57 14.25 0.66 4.40
CA LEU A 57 12.94 0.79 5.04
C LEU A 57 12.35 -0.60 5.32
N TYR A 58 12.18 -0.93 6.60
CA TYR A 58 11.52 -2.16 7.01
C TYR A 58 10.13 -1.85 7.55
N GLN A 59 9.12 -2.56 7.06
CA GLN A 59 7.72 -2.26 7.38
C GLN A 59 7.02 -3.45 8.04
N ILE A 60 6.14 -3.16 8.99
CA ILE A 60 5.08 -4.09 9.37
C ILE A 60 4.05 -4.10 8.23
N HIS A 61 3.77 -5.26 7.64
CA HIS A 61 2.94 -5.38 6.43
C HIS A 61 1.45 -5.20 6.72
N TRP A 62 0.95 -5.74 7.82
CA TRP A 62 -0.37 -5.47 8.37
C TRP A 62 -0.33 -5.68 9.89
N PRO A 63 -1.24 -5.06 10.64
CA PRO A 63 -1.21 -5.12 12.10
C PRO A 63 -1.33 -6.54 12.65
N ASP A 64 -0.74 -6.77 13.82
CA ASP A 64 -0.97 -7.99 14.59
C ASP A 64 -2.38 -8.03 15.19
N ARG A 65 -2.87 -6.87 15.63
CA ARG A 65 -4.22 -6.72 16.18
C ARG A 65 -5.26 -6.78 15.09
N TYR A 66 -6.50 -7.08 15.50
CA TYR A 66 -7.66 -6.87 14.65
C TYR A 66 -7.77 -5.40 14.19
N VAL A 67 -7.83 -5.22 12.87
CA VAL A 67 -8.28 -4.00 12.20
C VAL A 67 -9.14 -4.41 11.00
N PRO A 68 -10.13 -3.61 10.60
CA PRO A 68 -10.81 -3.78 9.32
C PRO A 68 -9.78 -3.67 8.21
N MET A 69 -9.72 -4.67 7.34
CA MET A 69 -8.75 -4.72 6.25
C MET A 69 -9.36 -5.39 5.03
N PHE A 70 -8.73 -5.16 3.88
CA PHE A 70 -9.04 -5.84 2.61
C PHE A 70 -10.50 -5.75 2.15
N GLY A 71 -11.10 -4.55 2.24
CA GLY A 71 -12.48 -4.29 1.83
C GLY A 71 -13.41 -3.96 2.99
N GLU A 72 -13.00 -4.25 4.22
CA GLU A 72 -13.70 -3.82 5.43
C GLU A 72 -13.24 -2.42 5.88
N THR A 73 -14.15 -1.61 6.42
CA THR A 73 -13.85 -0.26 6.95
C THR A 73 -14.34 -0.03 8.37
N GLU A 74 -15.34 -0.78 8.82
CA GLU A 74 -15.97 -0.61 10.12
C GLU A 74 -15.25 -1.45 11.18
N TYR A 75 -14.78 -0.78 12.24
CA TYR A 75 -14.14 -1.44 13.37
C TYR A 75 -15.19 -2.08 14.29
N ASP A 76 -15.09 -3.40 14.45
CA ASP A 76 -15.94 -4.17 15.38
C ASP A 76 -15.12 -4.63 16.61
N PRO A 77 -15.34 -4.05 17.80
CA PRO A 77 -14.62 -4.45 19.01
C PRO A 77 -14.86 -5.91 19.42
N SER A 78 -15.95 -6.55 18.96
CA SER A 78 -16.24 -7.95 19.27
C SER A 78 -15.33 -8.94 18.53
N ARG A 79 -14.65 -8.50 17.46
CA ARG A 79 -13.68 -9.28 16.69
C ARG A 79 -12.26 -9.19 17.25
N GLN A 80 -12.07 -8.48 18.36
CA GLN A 80 -10.78 -8.36 19.01
C GLN A 80 -10.27 -9.74 19.50
N TYR A 81 -8.98 -9.97 19.30
CA TYR A 81 -8.27 -11.14 19.80
C TYR A 81 -6.98 -10.72 20.51
N ALA A 82 -6.41 -11.64 21.29
CA ALA A 82 -5.12 -11.45 21.93
C ALA A 82 -4.04 -11.28 20.86
N SER A 83 -3.40 -10.11 20.84
CA SER A 83 -2.38 -9.73 19.86
C SER A 83 -1.09 -9.32 20.58
N VAL A 84 0.02 -9.41 19.85
CA VAL A 84 1.33 -8.95 20.33
C VAL A 84 1.27 -7.45 20.58
N ALA A 85 1.72 -7.03 21.76
CA ALA A 85 1.78 -5.62 22.13
C ALA A 85 2.65 -4.82 21.14
N ILE A 86 2.24 -3.59 20.82
CA ILE A 86 2.99 -2.71 19.92
C ILE A 86 4.39 -2.43 20.48
N GLU A 87 4.52 -2.35 21.80
CA GLU A 87 5.77 -2.18 22.53
C GLU A 87 6.78 -3.30 22.23
N GLU A 88 6.33 -4.56 22.17
CA GLU A 88 7.19 -5.69 21.82
C GLU A 88 7.63 -5.63 20.34
N GLN A 89 6.68 -5.36 19.44
CA GLN A 89 6.94 -5.22 18.02
C GLN A 89 7.99 -4.14 17.76
N LEU A 90 7.82 -2.98 18.41
CA LEU A 90 8.73 -1.85 18.28
C LEU A 90 10.10 -2.13 18.91
N GLY A 91 10.14 -2.83 20.05
CA GLY A 91 11.40 -3.27 20.67
C GLY A 91 12.21 -4.19 19.78
N ALA A 92 11.56 -5.10 19.04
CA ALA A 92 12.24 -5.97 18.06
C ALA A 92 12.80 -5.18 16.87
N LEU A 93 12.01 -4.24 16.32
CA LEU A 93 12.47 -3.34 15.26
C LEU A 93 13.63 -2.46 15.73
N GLY A 94 13.58 -1.94 16.96
CA GLY A 94 14.67 -1.17 17.57
C GLY A 94 15.97 -1.94 17.65
N LYS A 95 15.94 -3.19 18.13
CA LYS A 95 17.13 -4.06 18.14
C LYS A 95 17.73 -4.25 16.74
N ALA A 96 16.89 -4.32 15.71
CA ALA A 96 17.36 -4.44 14.33
C ALA A 96 17.97 -3.14 13.78
N VAL A 97 17.44 -1.98 14.21
CA VAL A 97 18.04 -0.67 13.93
C VAL A 97 19.41 -0.57 14.59
N ASP A 98 19.51 -0.88 15.89
CA ASP A 98 20.76 -0.83 16.64
C ASP A 98 21.82 -1.78 16.08
N ALA A 99 21.39 -2.94 15.56
CA ALA A 99 22.26 -3.89 14.88
C ALA A 99 22.64 -3.48 13.43
N GLY A 100 22.14 -2.35 12.93
CA GLY A 100 22.40 -1.85 11.58
C GLY A 100 21.72 -2.65 10.45
N LYS A 101 20.83 -3.59 10.79
CA LYS A 101 20.12 -4.45 9.82
C LYS A 101 19.04 -3.68 9.04
N ILE A 102 18.44 -2.68 9.67
CA ILE A 102 17.42 -1.81 9.07
C ILE A 102 17.74 -0.34 9.41
N ARG A 103 17.43 0.60 8.50
CA ARG A 103 17.68 2.04 8.74
C ARG A 103 16.46 2.80 9.25
N TYR A 104 15.30 2.55 8.62
CA TYR A 104 14.05 3.22 8.94
C TYR A 104 12.91 2.22 9.12
N ILE A 105 11.92 2.63 9.91
CA ILE A 105 10.72 1.85 10.20
C ILE A 105 9.52 2.48 9.49
N GLY A 106 8.67 1.64 8.92
CA GLY A 106 7.38 2.05 8.40
C GLY A 106 6.25 1.10 8.80
N LEU A 107 5.03 1.53 8.56
CA LEU A 107 3.82 0.76 8.80
C LEU A 107 3.07 0.55 7.49
N SER A 108 2.18 -0.44 7.42
CA SER A 108 1.37 -0.73 6.25
C SER A 108 0.02 -1.27 6.70
N ASN A 109 -1.03 -0.93 5.95
CA ASN A 109 -2.42 -1.28 6.28
C ASN A 109 -2.83 -0.88 7.71
N GLU A 110 -2.28 0.24 8.18
CA GLU A 110 -2.52 0.74 9.54
C GLU A 110 -3.63 1.80 9.59
N THR A 111 -4.14 2.02 10.80
CA THR A 111 -5.17 3.00 11.14
C THR A 111 -4.57 4.17 11.92
N PRO A 112 -5.29 5.30 12.09
CA PRO A 112 -4.80 6.45 12.85
C PRO A 112 -4.40 6.06 14.28
N TYR A 113 -5.18 5.19 14.91
CA TYR A 113 -4.88 4.65 16.24
C TYR A 113 -3.50 3.97 16.28
N GLY A 114 -3.23 3.06 15.33
CA GLY A 114 -1.97 2.34 15.28
C GLY A 114 -0.80 3.28 15.04
N VAL A 115 -0.91 4.16 14.03
CA VAL A 115 0.12 5.16 13.71
C VAL A 115 0.49 6.00 14.93
N MET A 116 -0.50 6.58 15.61
CA MET A 116 -0.27 7.43 16.78
C MET A 116 0.28 6.65 17.97
N LYS A 117 -0.19 5.42 18.18
CA LYS A 117 0.28 4.55 19.27
C LYS A 117 1.73 4.12 19.05
N PHE A 118 2.10 3.73 17.83
CA PHE A 118 3.49 3.43 17.47
C PHE A 118 4.40 4.65 17.69
N ASN A 119 3.97 5.84 17.21
CA ASN A 119 4.80 7.04 17.33
C ASN A 119 5.03 7.42 18.81
N ARG A 120 3.96 7.42 19.61
CA ARG A 120 4.04 7.71 21.04
C ARG A 120 4.96 6.75 21.79
N LEU A 121 4.96 5.47 21.43
CA LEU A 121 5.82 4.47 22.06
C LEU A 121 7.28 4.62 21.63
N ALA A 122 7.53 4.97 20.36
CA ALA A 122 8.88 5.22 19.85
C ALA A 122 9.57 6.36 20.60
N GLU A 123 8.84 7.42 20.92
CA GLU A 123 9.32 8.52 21.77
C GLU A 123 9.72 8.01 23.17
N ASN A 124 8.86 7.21 23.80
CA ASN A 124 9.06 6.74 25.18
C ASN A 124 10.29 5.85 25.31
N ILE A 125 10.55 4.99 24.33
CA ILE A 125 11.70 4.07 24.35
C ILE A 125 12.97 4.68 23.72
N ARG A 126 12.92 5.96 23.31
CA ARG A 126 14.02 6.68 22.65
C ARG A 126 14.61 5.90 21.48
N LEU A 127 13.74 5.42 20.60
CA LEU A 127 14.15 4.63 19.46
C LEU A 127 15.13 5.43 18.59
N ASN A 128 16.26 4.82 18.21
CA ASN A 128 17.27 5.45 17.36
C ASN A 128 16.82 5.66 15.89
N SER A 129 15.59 5.25 15.55
CA SER A 129 14.95 5.44 14.25
C SER A 129 13.54 5.95 14.41
N ASN A 130 13.13 6.86 13.52
CA ASN A 130 11.77 7.34 13.44
C ASN A 130 10.88 6.37 12.64
N LEU A 131 9.58 6.42 12.91
CA LEU A 131 8.56 5.94 11.98
C LEU A 131 8.43 6.99 10.87
N VAL A 132 8.77 6.62 9.63
CA VAL A 132 8.89 7.61 8.53
C VAL A 132 7.83 7.47 7.45
N SER A 133 7.19 6.30 7.36
CA SER A 133 6.26 6.03 6.27
C SER A 133 5.07 5.17 6.66
N LEU A 134 3.94 5.44 6.02
CA LEU A 134 2.77 4.59 6.01
C LEU A 134 2.52 4.09 4.58
N GLN A 135 2.44 2.79 4.38
CA GLN A 135 2.10 2.17 3.09
C GLN A 135 0.65 1.71 3.09
N ASN A 136 -0.27 2.62 2.76
CA ASN A 136 -1.70 2.33 2.62
C ASN A 136 -2.16 2.45 1.17
N SER A 137 -3.32 1.86 0.87
CA SER A 137 -3.93 1.98 -0.45
C SER A 137 -4.39 3.41 -0.67
N TYR A 138 -4.04 3.97 -1.82
CA TYR A 138 -4.53 5.28 -2.22
C TYR A 138 -4.63 5.38 -3.74
N ASN A 139 -5.84 5.63 -4.23
CA ASN A 139 -6.15 5.80 -5.65
C ASN A 139 -7.54 6.44 -5.80
N LEU A 140 -7.99 6.66 -7.05
CA LEU A 140 -9.29 7.27 -7.36
C LEU A 140 -10.51 6.53 -6.75
N LEU A 141 -10.36 5.24 -6.42
CA LEU A 141 -11.42 4.38 -5.87
C LEU A 141 -11.27 4.12 -4.37
N CYS A 142 -10.19 4.59 -3.74
CA CYS A 142 -9.89 4.39 -2.33
C CYS A 142 -9.09 5.58 -1.80
N ARG A 143 -9.79 6.48 -1.11
CA ARG A 143 -9.31 7.74 -0.54
C ARG A 143 -9.52 7.83 0.97
N ASN A 144 -9.73 6.69 1.65
CA ASN A 144 -9.86 6.63 3.12
C ASN A 144 -8.67 7.29 3.86
N PHE A 145 -7.50 7.34 3.22
CA PHE A 145 -6.36 8.08 3.75
C PHE A 145 -6.67 9.57 3.95
N ASP A 146 -7.36 10.22 3.00
CA ASP A 146 -7.67 11.65 3.05
C ASP A 146 -8.46 12.01 4.33
N SER A 147 -9.44 11.17 4.69
CA SER A 147 -10.39 11.46 5.78
C SER A 147 -9.92 10.96 7.16
N ALA A 148 -9.07 9.94 7.21
CA ALA A 148 -8.70 9.31 8.48
C ALA A 148 -7.23 9.53 8.88
N LEU A 149 -6.31 9.45 7.92
CA LEU A 149 -4.86 9.33 8.19
C LEU A 149 -4.06 10.56 7.80
N ALA A 150 -4.56 11.38 6.88
CA ALA A 150 -3.82 12.53 6.36
C ALA A 150 -3.43 13.52 7.47
N GLU A 151 -4.34 13.82 8.40
CA GLU A 151 -4.09 14.73 9.52
C GLU A 151 -2.96 14.22 10.42
N CYS A 152 -3.08 12.99 10.93
CA CYS A 152 -2.05 12.44 11.82
C CYS A 152 -0.70 12.27 11.09
N CYS A 153 -0.72 11.83 9.83
CA CYS A 153 0.51 11.70 9.04
C CYS A 153 1.18 13.05 8.78
N HIS A 154 0.41 14.11 8.56
CA HIS A 154 0.94 15.47 8.40
C HIS A 154 1.63 15.96 9.68
N HIS A 155 0.96 15.85 10.83
CA HIS A 155 1.50 16.31 12.10
C HIS A 155 2.72 15.50 12.57
N GLU A 156 2.68 14.18 12.37
CA GLU A 156 3.77 13.28 12.76
C GLU A 156 4.87 13.16 11.70
N ARG A 157 4.78 13.91 10.60
CA ARG A 157 5.75 13.91 9.48
C ARG A 157 5.96 12.52 8.87
N ILE A 158 4.89 11.73 8.80
CA ILE A 158 4.88 10.39 8.21
C ILE A 158 4.41 10.50 6.76
N SER A 159 5.23 10.03 5.81
CA SER A 159 4.89 10.09 4.39
C SER A 159 4.07 8.88 3.94
N LEU A 160 3.14 9.08 3.02
CA LEU A 160 2.38 8.01 2.38
C LEU A 160 3.19 7.39 1.23
N LEU A 161 3.37 6.06 1.28
CA LEU A 161 3.76 5.22 0.16
C LEU A 161 2.49 4.57 -0.42
N ALA A 162 1.87 5.24 -1.39
CA ALA A 162 0.58 4.84 -1.94
C ALA A 162 0.70 3.53 -2.74
N TYR A 163 0.11 2.44 -2.26
CA TYR A 163 0.07 1.18 -3.00
C TYR A 163 -1.21 1.04 -3.82
N SER A 164 -1.18 0.16 -4.82
CA SER A 164 -2.29 -0.09 -5.76
C SER A 164 -2.83 1.20 -6.41
N PRO A 165 -1.97 2.08 -6.98
CA PRO A 165 -2.42 3.33 -7.57
C PRO A 165 -3.29 3.11 -8.83
N MET A 166 -3.33 1.88 -9.35
CA MET A 166 -4.18 1.45 -10.47
C MET A 166 -5.28 0.46 -10.05
N ALA A 167 -5.48 0.19 -8.75
CA ALA A 167 -6.46 -0.77 -8.25
C ALA A 167 -6.40 -2.13 -8.98
N MET A 168 -5.23 -2.78 -8.97
CA MET A 168 -4.98 -4.03 -9.74
C MET A 168 -5.25 -3.93 -11.27
N GLY A 169 -5.20 -2.72 -11.81
CA GLY A 169 -5.46 -2.40 -13.20
C GLY A 169 -6.92 -2.10 -13.53
N ILE A 170 -7.82 -2.05 -12.54
CA ILE A 170 -9.23 -1.73 -12.75
C ILE A 170 -9.41 -0.32 -13.30
N LEU A 171 -8.61 0.64 -12.82
CA LEU A 171 -8.61 2.02 -13.31
C LEU A 171 -8.11 2.19 -14.75
N SER A 172 -7.66 1.10 -15.41
CA SER A 172 -7.43 1.13 -16.86
C SER A 172 -8.69 0.82 -17.68
N GLY A 173 -9.82 0.51 -17.05
CA GLY A 173 -11.08 0.11 -17.70
C GLY A 173 -11.08 -1.31 -18.31
N LYS A 174 -9.93 -2.00 -18.34
CA LYS A 174 -9.76 -3.23 -19.14
C LYS A 174 -10.71 -4.37 -18.78
N TYR A 175 -11.11 -4.50 -17.52
CA TYR A 175 -12.01 -5.57 -17.09
C TYR A 175 -13.46 -5.34 -17.54
N TYR A 176 -13.80 -4.13 -17.97
CA TYR A 176 -15.13 -3.76 -18.47
C TYR A 176 -15.20 -3.68 -19.99
N SER A 177 -14.11 -4.01 -20.69
CA SER A 177 -14.13 -4.22 -22.13
C SER A 177 -14.94 -5.45 -22.52
N LEU A 178 -15.34 -5.53 -23.80
CA LEU A 178 -16.02 -6.72 -24.36
C LEU A 178 -15.27 -8.01 -23.98
N GLY A 179 -16.01 -9.02 -23.53
CA GLY A 179 -15.44 -10.30 -23.09
C GLY A 179 -14.74 -10.30 -21.72
N GLY A 180 -14.82 -9.21 -20.93
CA GLY A 180 -14.24 -9.15 -19.58
C GLY A 180 -12.74 -8.83 -19.52
N GLY A 181 -12.18 -8.35 -20.65
CA GLY A 181 -10.79 -7.92 -20.75
C GLY A 181 -9.77 -9.04 -21.03
N PRO A 182 -8.47 -8.71 -21.01
CA PRO A 182 -7.41 -9.67 -21.33
C PRO A 182 -7.36 -10.86 -20.36
N SER A 183 -7.17 -12.07 -20.88
CA SER A 183 -7.07 -13.29 -20.07
C SER A 183 -5.84 -13.29 -19.15
N ASP A 184 -4.78 -12.61 -19.55
CA ASP A 184 -3.54 -12.44 -18.78
C ASP A 184 -3.60 -11.29 -17.75
N ALA A 185 -4.74 -10.60 -17.63
CA ALA A 185 -4.95 -9.60 -16.59
C ALA A 185 -5.04 -10.26 -15.21
N ARG A 186 -4.52 -9.59 -14.17
CA ARG A 186 -4.36 -10.16 -12.81
C ARG A 186 -5.63 -10.84 -12.28
N LEU A 187 -6.77 -10.14 -12.29
CA LEU A 187 -8.02 -10.68 -11.74
C LEU A 187 -8.64 -11.78 -12.61
N ASN A 188 -8.26 -11.88 -13.88
CA ASN A 188 -8.68 -12.97 -14.75
C ASN A 188 -7.79 -14.21 -14.56
N LEU A 189 -6.48 -14.02 -14.44
CA LEU A 189 -5.50 -15.10 -14.23
C LEU A 189 -5.69 -15.81 -12.88
N PHE A 190 -6.02 -15.05 -11.82
CA PHE A 190 -6.14 -15.56 -10.45
C PHE A 190 -7.59 -15.69 -9.97
N ARG A 191 -8.56 -15.69 -10.89
CA ARG A 191 -9.99 -15.84 -10.56
C ARG A 191 -10.22 -17.10 -9.72
N GLY A 192 -10.95 -16.97 -8.62
CA GLY A 192 -11.24 -18.02 -7.63
C GLY A 192 -10.06 -18.49 -6.79
N ARG A 193 -8.88 -17.88 -6.96
CA ARG A 193 -7.63 -18.23 -6.23
C ARG A 193 -7.04 -17.07 -5.45
N TYR A 194 -7.66 -15.89 -5.53
CA TYR A 194 -7.17 -14.68 -4.87
C TYR A 194 -8.30 -13.97 -4.14
N SER A 195 -8.75 -14.61 -3.04
CA SER A 195 -9.91 -14.21 -2.26
C SER A 195 -9.81 -12.78 -1.73
N GLU A 196 -8.63 -12.33 -1.30
CA GLU A 196 -8.45 -10.97 -0.80
C GLU A 196 -8.63 -9.92 -1.91
N GLY A 197 -8.14 -10.23 -3.12
CA GLY A 197 -8.34 -9.39 -4.29
C GLY A 197 -9.79 -9.33 -4.72
N GLU A 198 -10.49 -10.47 -4.73
CA GLU A 198 -11.89 -10.57 -5.15
C GLU A 198 -12.85 -9.94 -4.14
N SER A 199 -12.59 -10.10 -2.84
CA SER A 199 -13.38 -9.49 -1.77
C SER A 199 -13.31 -7.96 -1.85
N ARG A 200 -12.10 -7.41 -2.01
CA ARG A 200 -11.89 -5.96 -2.11
C ARG A 200 -12.35 -5.38 -3.45
N TYR A 201 -12.06 -6.05 -4.55
CA TYR A 201 -12.26 -5.56 -5.91
C TYR A 201 -13.33 -6.35 -6.64
N ASN A 202 -14.53 -6.39 -6.06
CA ASN A 202 -15.67 -7.09 -6.65
C ASN A 202 -16.06 -6.48 -8.01
N LEU A 203 -15.58 -7.08 -9.11
CA LEU A 203 -15.82 -6.59 -10.48
C LEU A 203 -17.31 -6.60 -10.88
N SER A 204 -18.15 -7.36 -10.18
CA SER A 204 -19.61 -7.37 -10.40
C SER A 204 -20.32 -6.17 -9.76
N ASN A 205 -19.63 -5.39 -8.91
CA ASN A 205 -20.20 -4.21 -8.26
C ASN A 205 -20.51 -3.13 -9.31
N PRO A 206 -21.80 -2.75 -9.52
CA PRO A 206 -22.17 -1.74 -10.49
C PRO A 206 -21.63 -0.34 -10.13
N ILE A 207 -21.49 -0.03 -8.84
CA ILE A 207 -20.96 1.27 -8.37
C ILE A 207 -19.49 1.40 -8.79
N LEU A 208 -18.70 0.34 -8.60
CA LEU A 208 -17.30 0.29 -9.02
C LEU A 208 -17.18 0.50 -10.53
N LYS A 209 -18.02 -0.20 -11.31
CA LYS A 209 -18.04 -0.07 -12.77
C LYS A 209 -18.37 1.36 -13.21
N SER A 210 -19.40 1.98 -12.63
CA SER A 210 -19.80 3.35 -12.94
C SER A 210 -18.69 4.36 -12.61
N ALA A 211 -18.07 4.24 -11.43
CA ALA A 211 -16.96 5.11 -11.04
C ALA A 211 -15.78 5.01 -12.02
N VAL A 212 -15.40 3.79 -12.41
CA VAL A 212 -14.30 3.55 -13.36
C VAL A 212 -14.61 4.12 -14.74
N GLN A 213 -15.85 3.97 -15.22
CA GLN A 213 -16.26 4.54 -16.50
C GLN A 213 -16.19 6.07 -16.48
N GLU A 214 -16.71 6.71 -15.43
CA GLU A 214 -16.68 8.17 -15.34
C GLU A 214 -15.25 8.73 -15.21
N TYR A 215 -14.36 8.05 -14.49
CA TYR A 215 -12.94 8.42 -14.49
C TYR A 215 -12.27 8.23 -15.86
N ALA A 216 -12.65 7.18 -16.60
CA ALA A 216 -12.15 6.98 -17.96
C ALA A 216 -12.66 8.08 -18.91
N ASP A 217 -13.92 8.50 -18.77
CA ASP A 217 -14.50 9.59 -19.57
C ASP A 217 -13.80 10.93 -19.30
N ILE A 218 -13.45 11.22 -18.03
CA ILE A 218 -12.60 12.37 -17.68
C ILE A 218 -11.24 12.26 -18.38
N ALA A 219 -10.59 11.10 -18.33
CA ALA A 219 -9.30 10.92 -18.99
C ALA A 219 -9.40 11.22 -20.48
N VAL A 220 -10.41 10.68 -21.17
CA VAL A 220 -10.67 10.92 -22.60
C VAL A 220 -10.92 12.41 -22.88
N LYS A 221 -11.78 13.07 -22.09
CA LYS A 221 -12.11 14.49 -22.24
C LYS A 221 -10.87 15.39 -22.26
N TYR A 222 -9.87 15.07 -21.44
CA TYR A 222 -8.63 15.86 -21.31
C TYR A 222 -7.44 15.27 -22.07
N GLY A 223 -7.65 14.31 -22.96
CA GLY A 223 -6.58 13.72 -23.78
C GLY A 223 -5.55 12.93 -22.97
N LEU A 224 -5.95 12.36 -21.84
CA LEU A 224 -5.12 11.53 -20.96
C LEU A 224 -5.47 10.05 -21.13
N SER A 225 -4.50 9.16 -20.88
CA SER A 225 -4.84 7.76 -20.63
C SER A 225 -5.46 7.60 -19.23
N PRO A 226 -6.33 6.59 -18.99
CA PRO A 226 -6.83 6.33 -17.64
C PRO A 226 -5.73 6.06 -16.62
N ALA A 227 -4.62 5.41 -17.04
CA ALA A 227 -3.46 5.24 -16.19
C ALA A 227 -2.77 6.57 -15.87
N SER A 228 -2.67 7.46 -16.84
CA SER A 228 -2.14 8.81 -16.68
C SER A 228 -2.92 9.61 -15.63
N LEU A 229 -4.26 9.62 -15.75
CA LEU A 229 -5.14 10.29 -14.80
C LEU A 229 -4.95 9.74 -13.38
N SER A 230 -4.95 8.41 -13.23
CA SER A 230 -4.88 7.73 -11.93
C SER A 230 -3.55 7.94 -11.21
N ILE A 231 -2.43 7.77 -11.91
CA ILE A 231 -1.10 7.95 -11.31
C ILE A 231 -0.86 9.43 -10.97
N ALA A 232 -1.22 10.36 -11.87
CA ALA A 232 -1.06 11.78 -11.62
C ALA A 232 -1.92 12.27 -10.44
N PHE A 233 -3.12 11.71 -10.28
CA PHE A 233 -3.98 11.97 -9.12
C PHE A 233 -3.29 11.57 -7.81
N VAL A 234 -2.74 10.35 -7.74
CA VAL A 234 -2.03 9.87 -6.56
C VAL A 234 -0.83 10.75 -6.23
N LEU A 235 0.00 11.07 -7.23
CA LEU A 235 1.23 11.86 -7.05
C LEU A 235 0.97 13.34 -6.73
N LYS A 236 -0.23 13.86 -7.01
CA LYS A 236 -0.60 15.23 -6.64
C LYS A 236 -0.75 15.40 -5.12
N HIS A 237 -1.10 14.34 -4.40
CA HIS A 237 -1.41 14.46 -2.97
C HIS A 237 -0.16 14.87 -2.17
N PRO A 238 -0.20 15.95 -1.37
CA PRO A 238 1.01 16.54 -0.76
C PRO A 238 1.73 15.63 0.24
N LEU A 239 1.02 14.66 0.82
CA LEU A 239 1.62 13.67 1.74
C LEU A 239 2.13 12.40 1.03
N VAL A 240 1.95 12.24 -0.29
CA VAL A 240 2.45 11.08 -1.02
C VAL A 240 3.92 11.29 -1.38
N ALA A 241 4.80 10.51 -0.76
CA ALA A 241 6.22 10.50 -1.12
C ALA A 241 6.50 9.64 -2.37
N SER A 242 5.73 8.57 -2.57
CA SER A 242 5.88 7.69 -3.74
C SER A 242 4.61 6.91 -4.02
N ALA A 243 4.32 6.71 -5.32
CA ALA A 243 3.32 5.77 -5.79
C ALA A 243 3.97 4.41 -6.12
N LEU A 244 3.59 3.35 -5.41
CA LEU A 244 4.10 2.00 -5.62
C LEU A 244 3.28 1.31 -6.72
N PHE A 245 3.75 1.44 -7.96
CA PHE A 245 3.09 0.86 -9.13
C PHE A 245 3.58 -0.57 -9.43
N GLY A 246 2.76 -1.34 -10.14
CA GLY A 246 3.13 -2.66 -10.67
C GLY A 246 2.92 -2.71 -12.18
N ALA A 247 3.86 -3.34 -12.89
CA ALA A 247 3.81 -3.55 -14.33
C ALA A 247 4.26 -4.97 -14.66
N THR A 248 3.53 -5.66 -15.53
CA THR A 248 3.89 -6.99 -16.06
C THR A 248 4.42 -6.94 -17.48
N LYS A 249 4.29 -5.79 -18.15
CA LYS A 249 4.79 -5.55 -19.52
C LYS A 249 5.58 -4.25 -19.58
N ALA A 250 6.65 -4.22 -20.37
CA ALA A 250 7.54 -3.05 -20.48
C ALA A 250 6.83 -1.77 -20.92
N TRP A 251 5.77 -1.88 -21.72
CA TRP A 251 4.98 -0.71 -22.13
C TRP A 251 4.15 -0.10 -20.98
N GLN A 252 3.71 -0.91 -20.01
CA GLN A 252 3.01 -0.40 -18.81
C GLN A 252 3.95 0.44 -17.95
N LEU A 253 5.21 0.01 -17.83
CA LEU A 253 6.25 0.79 -17.15
C LEU A 253 6.44 2.15 -17.84
N ARG A 254 6.55 2.18 -19.16
CA ARG A 254 6.68 3.44 -19.92
C ARG A 254 5.48 4.38 -19.70
N GLU A 255 4.27 3.83 -19.73
CA GLU A 255 3.05 4.59 -19.48
C GLU A 255 3.04 5.22 -18.09
N VAL A 256 3.36 4.45 -17.04
CA VAL A 256 3.42 4.97 -15.66
C VAL A 256 4.51 6.04 -15.49
N LEU A 257 5.68 5.86 -16.12
CA LEU A 257 6.77 6.84 -16.09
C LEU A 257 6.45 8.14 -16.84
N GLN A 258 5.56 8.09 -17.83
CA GLN A 258 5.03 9.29 -18.49
C GLN A 258 3.97 9.96 -17.60
N ALA A 259 3.10 9.15 -17.00
CA ALA A 259 2.06 9.61 -16.10
C ALA A 259 2.61 10.41 -14.90
N SER A 260 3.79 10.03 -14.38
CA SER A 260 4.41 10.73 -13.25
C SER A 260 4.86 12.16 -13.55
N LYS A 261 4.83 12.59 -14.82
CA LYS A 261 5.19 13.95 -15.25
C LYS A 261 3.98 14.86 -15.48
N ILE A 262 2.77 14.30 -15.35
CA ILE A 262 1.53 15.00 -15.65
C ILE A 262 1.07 15.79 -14.44
N HIS A 263 0.68 17.04 -14.68
CA HIS A 263 0.11 17.91 -13.65
C HIS A 263 -1.39 18.07 -13.93
N LEU A 264 -2.22 17.60 -13.00
CA LEU A 264 -3.68 17.75 -13.12
C LEU A 264 -4.10 19.18 -12.77
N THR A 265 -4.80 19.83 -13.71
CA THR A 265 -5.39 21.16 -13.51
C THR A 265 -6.49 21.12 -12.44
N MET A 266 -6.83 22.28 -11.89
CA MET A 266 -7.91 22.38 -10.91
C MET A 266 -9.27 21.95 -11.48
N GLU A 267 -9.48 22.13 -12.77
CA GLU A 267 -10.70 21.69 -13.48
C GLU A 267 -10.82 20.16 -13.49
N ILE A 268 -9.74 19.45 -13.86
CA ILE A 268 -9.70 17.98 -13.86
C ILE A 268 -9.96 17.45 -12.44
N ILE A 269 -9.34 18.07 -11.44
CA ILE A 269 -9.51 17.69 -10.03
C ILE A 269 -10.96 17.92 -9.56
N ALA A 270 -11.60 19.01 -9.97
CA ALA A 270 -12.99 19.27 -9.65
C ALA A 270 -13.92 18.18 -10.23
N GLU A 271 -13.65 17.69 -11.44
CA GLU A 271 -14.39 16.57 -12.03
C GLU A 271 -14.14 15.26 -11.31
N ILE A 272 -12.88 14.92 -11.01
CA ILE A 272 -12.53 13.76 -10.19
C ILE A 272 -13.29 13.77 -8.86
N ASN A 273 -13.33 14.94 -8.19
CA ASN A 273 -14.03 15.08 -6.91
C ASN A 273 -15.55 14.91 -7.04
N LYS A 274 -16.15 15.33 -8.16
CA LYS A 274 -17.58 15.07 -8.43
C LYS A 274 -17.87 13.57 -8.57
N VAL A 275 -17.01 12.81 -9.24
CA VAL A 275 -17.13 11.35 -9.32
C VAL A 275 -16.99 10.72 -7.94
N HIS A 276 -15.97 11.13 -7.18
CA HIS A 276 -15.75 10.62 -5.82
C HIS A 276 -16.92 10.91 -4.87
N ALA A 277 -17.55 12.09 -4.99
CA ALA A 277 -18.72 12.43 -4.18
C ALA A 277 -19.95 11.56 -4.50
N ARG A 278 -20.10 11.12 -5.76
CA ARG A 278 -21.15 10.14 -6.16
C ARG A 278 -20.81 8.73 -5.71
N TYR A 279 -19.53 8.36 -5.79
CA TYR A 279 -19.02 7.01 -5.54
C TYR A 279 -17.88 7.04 -4.52
N PRO A 280 -18.18 7.29 -3.23
CA PRO A 280 -17.16 7.37 -2.21
C PRO A 280 -16.59 5.98 -1.93
N ASN A 281 -15.28 5.83 -2.13
CA ASN A 281 -14.49 4.66 -1.74
C ASN A 281 -15.12 3.29 -2.08
N PRO A 282 -15.43 3.00 -3.37
CA PRO A 282 -16.12 1.76 -3.75
C PRO A 282 -15.30 0.47 -3.56
N CYS A 283 -14.00 0.57 -3.27
CA CYS A 283 -13.14 -0.57 -2.95
C CYS A 283 -12.10 -0.20 -1.86
N PRO A 284 -12.53 0.01 -0.61
CA PRO A 284 -11.67 0.47 0.47
C PRO A 284 -10.57 -0.53 0.81
#